data_AF-A0A2U3KPR0-F1
#
_entry.id   AF-A0A2U3KPR0-F1
#
_cell.length_a   1.000
_cell.length_b   1.000
_cell.length_c   1.000
_cell.angle_alpha   90.00
_cell.angle_beta   90.00
_cell.angle_gamma   90.00
#
_symmetry.space_group_name_H-M   'P 1'
#
loop_
_entity.id
_entity.type
_entity.pdbx_description
1 polymer ?
#
loop_
_entity_poly.entity_id
_entity_poly.type
_entity_poly.pdbx_seq_one_letter_code
_entity_poly.pdbx_strand_id
1 'polypeptide(L)' 'MSFEAFEERTVAGLVGAKFGVALISFMPGLDMQKISLIRVREPYCLIVIQMVWRTNLYMSPAVIYFKS' A
#
# COMPACT_ATOMS: atom_id res chain seq x y z
N MET A 1 1.80 14.62 -20.81
CA MET A 1 1.52 15.26 -19.51
C MET A 1 1.40 14.13 -18.49
N SER A 2 2.24 14.13 -17.45
CA SER A 2 2.17 13.16 -16.34
C SER A 2 1.43 13.80 -15.17
N PHE A 3 0.60 13.02 -14.49
CA PHE A 3 -0.07 13.42 -13.25
C PHE A 3 0.61 12.70 -12.10
N GLU A 4 0.86 13.42 -11.01
CA GLU A 4 1.54 12.91 -9.83
C GLU A 4 0.67 13.17 -8.60
N ALA A 5 0.59 12.17 -7.71
CA ALA A 5 -0.07 12.29 -6.42
C ALA A 5 0.66 11.43 -5.40
N PHE A 6 0.70 11.91 -4.15
CA PHE A 6 1.45 11.24 -3.09
C PHE A 6 0.70 10.04 -2.49
N GLU A 7 -0.62 10.13 -2.35
CA GLU A 7 -1.44 9.06 -1.78
C GLU A 7 -1.94 8.10 -2.86
N GLU A 8 -1.81 6.79 -2.62
CA GLU A 8 -2.21 5.73 -3.56
C GLU A 8 -3.70 5.80 -3.91
N ARG A 9 -4.57 6.23 -2.98
CA ARG A 9 -6.01 6.43 -3.23
C ARG A 9 -6.25 7.51 -4.27
N THR A 10 -5.50 8.61 -4.21
CA THR A 10 -5.63 9.71 -5.16
C THR A 10 -5.16 9.25 -6.54
N VAL A 11 -4.05 8.52 -6.60
CA VAL A 11 -3.56 7.91 -7.86
C VAL A 11 -4.60 6.98 -8.48
N ALA A 12 -5.22 6.10 -7.69
CA ALA A 12 -6.29 5.21 -8.17
C ALA A 12 -7.53 5.98 -8.64
N GLY A 13 -7.88 7.08 -7.98
CA GLY A 13 -8.94 7.98 -8.42
C GLY A 13 -8.67 8.58 -9.81
N LEU A 14 -7.41 8.98 -10.08
CA LEU A 14 -7.00 9.48 -11.40
C LEU A 14 -7.10 8.39 -12.48
N VAL A 15 -6.69 7.16 -12.17
CA VAL A 15 -6.86 6.00 -13.08
C VAL A 15 -8.35 5.75 -13.36
N GLY A 16 -9.19 5.75 -12.33
CA GLY A 16 -10.64 5.58 -12.46
C GLY A 16 -11.31 6.70 -13.26
N ALA A 17 -10.77 7.92 -13.19
CA ALA A 17 -11.19 9.08 -13.98
C ALA A 17 -10.56 9.13 -15.40
N LYS A 18 -9.92 8.04 -15.85
CA LYS A 18 -9.35 7.88 -17.20
C LYS A 18 -8.15 8.78 -17.52
N PHE A 19 -7.41 9.24 -16.52
CA PHE A 19 -6.16 9.98 -16.73
C PHE A 19 -4.96 9.09 -17.09
N GLY A 20 -5.12 7.76 -17.09
CA GLY A 20 -4.09 6.83 -17.56
C GLY A 20 -4.03 5.53 -16.75
N VAL A 21 -2.82 4.98 -16.63
CA VAL A 21 -2.49 3.80 -15.82
C VAL A 21 -1.43 4.16 -14.78
N ALA A 22 -1.41 3.47 -13.65
CA ALA A 22 -0.43 3.69 -12.59
C ALA A 22 0.08 2.37 -12.03
N LEU A 23 1.35 2.35 -11.63
CA LEU A 23 1.94 1.29 -10.83
C LEU A 23 1.97 1.75 -9.38
N ILE A 24 1.21 1.07 -8.53
CA ILE A 24 1.12 1.36 -7.10
C ILE A 24 1.36 0.08 -6.30
N SER A 25 1.82 0.26 -5.06
CA SER A 25 1.86 -0.81 -4.07
C SER A 25 0.46 -1.38 -3.83
N PHE A 26 0.38 -2.65 -3.45
CA PHE A 26 -0.91 -3.23 -3.09
C PHE A 26 -1.49 -2.50 -1.88
N MET A 27 -2.67 -1.91 -2.05
CA MET A 27 -3.38 -1.21 -0.99
C MET A 27 -4.76 -1.85 -0.79
N PRO A 28 -5.06 -2.38 0.42
CA PRO A 28 -6.37 -2.95 0.70
C PRO A 28 -7.45 -1.85 0.72
N GLY A 29 -8.67 -2.20 0.29
CA GLY A 29 -9.81 -1.27 0.30
C GLY A 29 -9.82 -0.25 -0.85
N LEU A 30 -9.14 -0.54 -1.96
CA LEU A 30 -9.25 0.23 -3.19
C LEU A 30 -10.65 0.05 -3.79
N ASP A 31 -11.29 1.15 -4.23
CA ASP A 31 -12.56 1.05 -4.95
C ASP A 31 -12.34 0.52 -6.37
N MET A 32 -12.78 -0.71 -6.60
CA MET A 32 -12.62 -1.41 -7.87
C MET A 32 -13.74 -1.10 -8.89
N GLN A 33 -14.74 -0.27 -8.56
CA GLN A 33 -15.86 -0.01 -9.47
C GLN A 33 -15.43 0.59 -10.82
N LYS A 34 -14.36 1.38 -10.83
CA LYS A 34 -13.91 2.15 -12.02
C LYS A 34 -12.52 1.78 -12.52
N ILE A 35 -11.85 0.83 -11.87
CA ILE A 35 -10.47 0.44 -12.15
C ILE A 35 -10.35 -1.08 -12.24
N SER A 36 -9.30 -1.55 -12.88
CA SER A 36 -8.95 -2.96 -12.91
C SER A 36 -7.52 -3.12 -12.39
N LEU A 37 -7.32 -4.07 -11.48
CA LEU A 37 -6.01 -4.34 -10.89
C LEU A 37 -5.30 -5.42 -11.70
N ILE A 38 -4.10 -5.12 -12.19
CA ILE A 38 -3.20 -6.09 -12.81
C ILE A 38 -2.02 -6.29 -11.85
N ARG A 39 -1.83 -7.53 -11.39
CA ARG A 39 -0.72 -7.86 -10.49
C ARG A 39 0.55 -8.13 -11.30
N VAL A 40 1.63 -7.41 -10.99
CA VAL A 40 2.96 -7.67 -11.54
C VAL A 40 3.49 -8.99 -10.97
N ARG A 41 3.84 -9.96 -11.82
CA ARG A 41 4.32 -11.28 -11.39
C ARG A 41 5.74 -11.24 -10.83
N GLU A 42 6.62 -10.50 -11.48
CA GLU A 42 8.05 -10.39 -11.15
C GLU A 42 8.41 -8.91 -10.95
N PRO A 43 8.07 -8.31 -9.79
CA PRO A 43 8.39 -6.92 -9.52
C PRO A 43 9.89 -6.76 -9.23
N TYR A 44 10.52 -5.75 -9.84
CA TYR A 44 11.93 -5.40 -9.58
C TYR A 44 12.14 -4.80 -8.18
N CYS A 45 11.10 -4.17 -7.62
CA CYS A 45 11.12 -3.54 -6.30
C CYS A 45 9.86 -3.92 -5.52
N LEU A 46 10.03 -4.17 -4.22
CA LEU A 46 8.96 -4.55 -3.30
C LEU A 46 8.94 -3.59 -2.12
N ILE A 47 7.74 -3.21 -1.68
CA ILE A 47 7.55 -2.55 -0.39
C ILE A 47 7.22 -3.62 0.64
N VAL A 48 7.99 -3.66 1.73
CA VAL A 48 7.78 -4.59 2.85
C VAL A 48 7.33 -3.79 4.06
N ILE A 49 6.15 -4.13 4.59
CA ILE A 49 5.66 -3.60 5.87
C ILE A 49 6.16 -4.53 6.96
N GLN A 50 6.90 -4.00 7.93
CA GLN A 50 7.42 -4.75 9.07
C GLN A 50 6.90 -4.18 10.39
N MET A 51 6.60 -5.08 11.33
CA MET A 51 6.38 -4.70 12.73
C MET A 51 7.74 -4.59 13.43
N VAL A 52 8.01 -3.47 14.07
CA VAL A 52 9.28 -3.22 14.76
C VAL A 52 9.06 -2.78 16.19
N TRP A 53 9.93 -3.21 17.09
CA TRP A 53 9.92 -2.85 18.51
C TRP A 53 11.33 -2.82 19.08
N ARG A 54 11.53 -2.09 20.17
CA ARG A 54 12.82 -2.07 20.89
C ARG A 54 12.92 -3.27 21.82
N THR A 55 14.02 -4.02 21.73
CA THR A 55 14.26 -5.20 22.59
C THR A 55 14.69 -4.86 24.01
N ASN A 56 15.24 -3.65 24.21
CA ASN A 56 15.85 -3.25 25.48
C ASN A 56 14.94 -2.38 26.35
N LEU A 57 13.62 -2.38 26.07
CA LEU A 57 12.63 -1.64 26.82
C LEU A 57 11.47 -2.56 27.20
N TYR A 58 10.81 -2.22 28.31
CA TYR A 58 9.59 -2.92 28.73
C TYR A 58 8.52 -2.84 27.64
N MET A 59 7.87 -3.98 27.38
CA MET A 59 6.65 -4.07 26.59
C MET A 59 5.51 -4.45 27.52
N SER A 60 4.40 -3.73 27.44
CA SER A 60 3.20 -4.14 28.18
C SER A 60 2.70 -5.50 27.66
N PRO A 61 1.96 -6.26 28.49
CA PRO A 61 1.35 -7.50 28.06
C PRO A 61 0.52 -7.34 26.77
N ALA A 62 -0.20 -6.22 26.62
CA ALA A 62 -0.96 -5.92 25.41
C ALA A 62 -0.09 -5.87 24.15
N VAL A 63 1.10 -5.28 24.21
CA VAL A 63 2.04 -5.25 23.07
C VAL A 63 2.56 -6.66 22.77
N ILE A 64 2.82 -7.46 23.81
CA ILE A 64 3.26 -8.86 23.65
C ILE A 64 2.16 -9.68 22.96
N TYR A 65 0.90 -9.54 23.37
CA TYR A 65 -0.22 -10.23 22.73
C TYR A 65 -0.47 -9.76 21.30
N PHE A 66 -0.26 -8.48 20.99
CA PHE A 66 -0.46 -7.95 19.64
C PHE A 66 0.57 -8.43 18.61
N LYS A 67 1.82 -8.66 19.03
CA LYS A 67 2.90 -9.12 18.12
C LYS A 67 2.96 -10.64 17.91
N SER A 68 2.21 -11.41 18.70
CA SER A 68 2.24 -12.89 18.73
C SER A 68 1.20 -13.47 17.79
#